data_AF-A0A6N7HG23-F1
#
_entry.id   AF-A0A6N7HG23-F1
#
_cell.length_a   1.000
_cell.length_b   1.000
_cell.length_c   1.000
_cell.angle_alpha   90.00
_cell.angle_beta   90.00
_cell.angle_gamma   90.00
#
_symmetry.space_group_name_H-M   'P 1'
#
loop_
_entity.id
_entity.type
_entity.pdbx_description
1 polymer ?
#
loop_
_entity_poly.entity_id
_entity_poly.type
_entity_poly.pdbx_seq_one_letter_code
_entity_poly.pdbx_strand_id
1 'polypeptide(L)'
;MADPQAPPTTWMQTDLGLTFFWDVRQLWAADLPVVPMQVRELEWLLDRPFWNEGPRNLALRPRDVAANPERYRADYERATAADLTCPINVIHLRGRWVAMDGLHRLLKAWMCAHETILAKQAHEQHIPLFSRKPTDPSNHP
;
A
#
# COMPACT_ATOMS: atom_id res chain seq x y z
N MET A 1 -7.00 -27.61 17.81
CA MET A 1 -6.15 -26.50 18.26
C MET A 1 -5.80 -25.68 17.03
N ALA A 2 -6.33 -24.45 16.95
CA ALA A 2 -6.06 -23.55 15.83
C ALA A 2 -4.69 -22.91 15.98
N ASP A 3 -3.94 -22.82 14.88
CA ASP A 3 -2.69 -22.08 14.75
C ASP A 3 -2.92 -20.58 15.01
N PRO A 4 -2.22 -19.93 15.97
CA PRO A 4 -2.45 -18.53 16.31
C PRO A 4 -1.58 -17.52 15.54
N GLN A 5 -0.92 -17.87 14.43
CA GLN A 5 0.00 -16.94 13.73
C GLN A 5 -0.28 -16.72 12.24
N ALA A 6 -1.48 -16.27 11.93
CA ALA A 6 -1.68 -15.34 10.81
C ALA A 6 -2.78 -14.34 11.18
N PRO A 7 -2.51 -13.01 11.24
CA PRO A 7 -3.60 -12.06 11.35
C PRO A 7 -4.49 -12.20 10.11
N PRO A 8 -5.81 -12.04 10.21
CA PRO A 8 -6.67 -12.04 9.04
C PRO A 8 -6.35 -10.79 8.22
N THR A 9 -5.45 -10.92 7.23
CA THR A 9 -5.23 -9.95 6.15
C THR A 9 -6.54 -9.59 5.43
N THR A 10 -7.58 -10.41 5.64
CA THR A 10 -8.94 -10.37 5.10
C THR A 10 -9.74 -9.10 5.42
N TRP A 11 -9.60 -8.47 6.59
CA TRP A 11 -10.44 -7.29 6.91
C TRP A 11 -9.91 -6.00 6.27
N MET A 12 -8.59 -5.80 6.21
CA MET A 12 -8.01 -4.64 5.53
C MET A 12 -8.32 -4.67 4.03
N GLN A 13 -8.33 -5.86 3.45
CA GLN A 13 -8.78 -6.11 2.08
C GLN A 13 -10.23 -5.68 1.84
N THR A 14 -11.14 -6.06 2.74
CA THR A 14 -12.57 -5.73 2.63
C THR A 14 -12.81 -4.22 2.69
N ASP A 15 -12.16 -3.52 3.62
CA ASP A 15 -12.30 -2.08 3.82
C ASP A 15 -11.68 -1.24 2.69
N LEU A 16 -10.62 -1.73 2.07
CA LEU A 16 -9.97 -1.09 0.92
C LEU A 16 -10.60 -1.52 -0.42
N GLY A 17 -11.57 -2.45 -0.39
CA GLY A 17 -12.21 -3.00 -1.59
C GLY A 17 -11.33 -3.97 -2.39
N LEU A 18 -10.20 -4.40 -1.84
CA LEU A 18 -9.30 -5.39 -2.42
C LEU A 18 -9.83 -6.79 -2.14
N THR A 19 -10.27 -7.51 -3.17
CA THR A 19 -10.77 -8.89 -3.03
C THR A 19 -9.77 -9.95 -3.49
N PHE A 20 -8.49 -9.58 -3.60
CA PHE A 20 -7.42 -10.42 -4.14
C PHE A 20 -6.08 -10.15 -3.46
N PHE A 21 -5.17 -11.11 -3.56
CA PHE A 21 -3.76 -10.94 -3.19
C PHE A 21 -2.94 -10.64 -4.44
N TRP A 22 -1.89 -9.84 -4.30
CA TRP A 22 -0.98 -9.51 -5.40
C TRP A 22 0.46 -9.94 -5.11
N ASP A 23 1.20 -10.18 -6.18
CA ASP A 23 2.64 -10.32 -6.13
C ASP A 23 3.29 -8.95 -6.40
N VAL A 24 4.09 -8.48 -5.44
CA VAL A 24 4.73 -7.16 -5.51
C VAL A 24 5.71 -7.07 -6.68
N ARG A 25 6.41 -8.15 -7.03
CA ARG A 25 7.35 -8.14 -8.16
C ARG A 25 6.60 -8.06 -9.49
N GLN A 26 5.49 -8.79 -9.63
CA GLN A 26 4.63 -8.69 -10.81
C GLN A 26 3.98 -7.30 -10.92
N LEU A 27 3.52 -6.74 -9.80
CA LEU A 27 3.01 -5.37 -9.75
C LEU A 27 4.04 -4.35 -10.25
N TRP A 28 5.29 -4.47 -9.81
CA TRP A 28 6.36 -3.59 -10.25
C TRP A 28 6.72 -3.79 -11.73
N ALA A 29 6.73 -5.02 -12.21
CA ALA A 29 7.06 -5.37 -13.59
C ALA A 29 5.92 -5.10 -14.58
N ALA A 30 4.69 -4.92 -14.10
CA ALA A 30 3.53 -4.66 -14.96
C ALA A 30 3.74 -3.40 -15.80
N ASP A 31 3.51 -3.54 -17.10
CA ASP A 31 3.53 -2.44 -18.07
C ASP A 31 2.23 -1.66 -17.94
N LEU A 32 2.27 -0.62 -17.12
CA LEU A 32 1.13 0.22 -16.75
C LEU A 32 1.54 1.69 -16.82
N PRO A 33 0.61 2.59 -17.18
CA PRO A 33 0.92 4.00 -17.32
C PRO A 33 1.39 4.61 -15.99
N VAL A 34 2.48 5.37 -16.06
CA VAL A 34 2.95 6.21 -14.95
C VAL A 34 2.57 7.64 -15.27
N VAL A 35 1.70 8.23 -14.46
CA VAL A 35 1.22 9.61 -14.66
C VAL A 35 1.24 10.38 -13.33
N PRO A 36 1.40 11.71 -13.36
CA PRO A 36 1.18 12.54 -12.19
C PRO A 36 -0.25 12.37 -11.66
N MET A 37 -0.39 12.13 -10.36
CA MET A 37 -1.66 12.04 -9.63
C MET A 37 -1.65 13.05 -8.49
N GLN A 38 -2.80 13.69 -8.24
CA GLN A 38 -2.92 14.61 -7.11
C GLN A 38 -2.83 13.84 -5.78
N VAL A 39 -2.00 14.33 -4.86
CA VAL A 39 -1.79 13.67 -3.56
C VAL A 39 -3.10 13.53 -2.78
N ARG A 40 -4.00 14.52 -2.89
CA ARG A 40 -5.34 14.51 -2.24
C ARG A 40 -6.21 13.31 -2.59
N GLU A 41 -6.03 12.70 -3.76
CA GLU A 41 -6.77 11.48 -4.16
C GLU A 41 -6.40 10.26 -3.29
N LEU A 42 -5.22 10.31 -2.66
CA LEU A 42 -4.64 9.25 -1.86
C LEU A 42 -4.56 9.59 -0.37
N GLU A 43 -4.79 10.85 0.02
CA GLU A 43 -4.64 11.33 1.40
C GLU A 43 -5.47 10.53 2.41
N TRP A 44 -6.64 10.03 2.01
CA TRP A 44 -7.49 9.21 2.88
C TRP A 44 -6.78 7.94 3.38
N LEU A 45 -5.78 7.44 2.65
CA LEU A 45 -4.96 6.29 3.05
C LEU A 45 -4.05 6.63 4.24
N LEU A 46 -3.69 7.90 4.43
CA LEU A 46 -2.85 8.33 5.56
C LEU A 46 -3.55 8.18 6.92
N ASP A 47 -4.89 8.09 6.90
CA ASP A 47 -5.74 7.91 8.06
C ASP A 47 -6.13 6.44 8.32
N ARG A 48 -5.62 5.50 7.51
CA ARG A 48 -5.91 4.06 7.65
C ARG A 48 -4.73 3.33 8.27
N PRO A 49 -4.99 2.29 9.09
CA PRO A 49 -3.92 1.59 9.77
C PRO A 49 -3.29 0.55 8.84
N PHE A 50 -2.10 0.87 8.34
CA PHE A 50 -1.39 0.07 7.33
C PHE A 50 -0.12 -0.59 7.88
N TRP A 51 0.46 -0.03 8.93
CA TRP A 51 1.73 -0.47 9.47
C TRP A 51 1.55 -1.16 10.81
N ASN A 52 2.54 -1.95 11.19
CA ASN A 52 2.54 -2.67 12.45
C ASN A 52 3.04 -1.74 13.57
N GLU A 53 2.49 -1.89 14.76
CA GLU A 53 2.99 -1.22 15.97
C GLU A 53 3.39 -2.29 16.99
N GLY A 54 4.67 -2.64 17.01
CA GLY A 54 5.17 -3.76 17.80
C GLY A 54 4.45 -5.06 17.43
N PRO A 55 3.80 -5.77 18.37
CA PRO A 55 3.06 -7.00 18.07
C PRO A 55 1.69 -6.75 17.40
N ARG A 56 1.21 -5.50 17.34
CA ARG A 56 -0.08 -5.17 16.75
C ARG A 56 0.07 -5.01 15.25
N ASN A 57 -0.49 -5.94 14.50
CA ASN A 57 -0.52 -5.87 13.04
C ASN A 57 -1.55 -4.84 12.57
N LEU A 58 -1.20 -4.06 11.54
CA LEU A 58 -2.11 -3.10 10.89
C LEU A 58 -2.81 -2.18 11.90
N ALA A 59 -2.02 -1.54 12.75
CA ALA A 59 -2.51 -0.68 13.83
C ALA A 59 -2.02 0.77 13.72
N LEU A 60 -0.98 1.01 12.93
CA LEU A 60 -0.32 2.31 12.82
C LEU A 60 -0.73 3.01 11.53
N ARG A 61 -1.22 4.25 11.66
CA ARG A 61 -1.56 5.11 10.52
C ARG A 61 -0.32 5.88 10.06
N PRO A 62 -0.12 6.09 8.75
CA PRO A 62 0.97 6.94 8.27
C PRO A 62 0.99 8.34 8.90
N ARG A 63 -0.18 8.94 9.16
CA ARG A 63 -0.26 10.26 9.80
C ARG A 63 0.23 10.24 11.26
N ASP A 64 0.08 9.12 11.98
CA ASP A 64 0.61 9.00 13.35
C ASP A 64 2.15 8.98 13.36
N VAL A 65 2.77 8.40 12.32
CA VAL A 65 4.22 8.41 12.13
C VAL A 65 4.75 9.82 11.90
N ALA A 66 4.09 10.59 11.02
CA ALA A 66 4.46 11.99 10.81
C ALA A 66 4.28 12.85 12.06
N ALA A 67 3.23 12.59 12.86
CA ALA A 67 2.96 13.33 14.09
C ALA A 67 3.92 12.98 15.25
N ASN A 68 4.51 11.79 15.25
CA ASN A 68 5.38 11.31 16.33
C ASN A 68 6.70 10.72 15.79
N PRO A 69 7.55 11.52 15.13
CA PRO A 69 8.74 11.05 14.43
C PRO A 69 9.75 10.36 15.34
N GLU A 70 9.88 10.78 16.60
CA GLU A 70 10.79 10.15 17.55
C GLU A 70 10.32 8.76 17.99
N ARG A 71 9.00 8.60 18.19
CA ARG A 71 8.38 7.33 18.59
C ARG A 71 8.41 6.31 17.45
N TYR A 72 8.17 6.76 16.23
CA TYR A 72 8.11 5.92 15.03
C TYR A 72 9.29 6.16 14.09
N ARG A 73 10.49 6.31 14.67
CA ARG A 73 11.73 6.69 13.99
C ARG A 73 11.98 5.88 12.71
N ALA A 74 11.87 4.55 12.77
CA ALA A 74 12.18 3.70 11.63
C ALA A 74 11.28 3.98 10.41
N ASP A 75 9.96 4.07 10.60
CA ASP A 75 9.04 4.37 9.49
C ASP A 75 9.13 5.83 9.04
N TYR A 76 9.41 6.76 9.96
CA TYR A 76 9.64 8.16 9.64
C TYR A 76 10.91 8.36 8.78
N GLU A 77 12.01 7.70 9.14
CA GLU A 77 13.27 7.71 8.38
C GLU A 77 13.06 7.07 7.00
N ARG A 78 12.33 5.95 6.92
CA ARG A 78 11.98 5.34 5.62
C ARG A 78 11.13 6.25 4.75
N ALA A 79 10.16 6.96 5.34
CA ALA A 79 9.35 7.92 4.61
C ALA A 79 10.20 9.07 4.09
N THR A 80 10.97 9.74 4.95
CA THR A 80 11.81 10.89 4.57
C THR A 80 12.92 10.53 3.57
N ALA A 81 13.48 9.31 3.65
CA ALA A 81 14.46 8.80 2.70
C ALA A 81 13.85 8.31 1.36
N ALA A 82 12.52 8.19 1.25
CA ALA A 82 11.89 7.66 0.05
C ALA A 82 12.14 8.55 -1.18
N ASP A 83 12.46 7.94 -2.32
CA ASP A 83 12.62 8.65 -3.59
C ASP A 83 11.24 8.91 -4.24
N LEU A 84 10.90 10.18 -4.43
CA LEU A 84 9.65 10.60 -5.06
C LEU A 84 9.67 10.53 -6.60
N THR A 85 10.84 10.30 -7.20
CA THR A 85 10.95 10.01 -8.64
C THR A 85 10.48 8.58 -8.97
N CYS A 86 10.49 7.67 -7.98
CA CYS A 86 9.91 6.35 -8.10
C CYS A 86 8.38 6.40 -7.92
N PRO A 87 7.58 5.86 -8.85
CA PRO A 87 6.13 5.95 -8.76
C PRO A 87 5.54 5.13 -7.61
N ILE A 88 4.43 5.61 -7.05
CA ILE A 88 3.54 4.80 -6.20
C ILE A 88 2.71 3.86 -7.06
N ASN A 89 2.47 2.63 -6.61
CA ASN A 89 1.61 1.69 -7.34
C ASN A 89 0.19 1.79 -6.77
N VAL A 90 -0.76 2.15 -7.62
CA VAL A 90 -2.16 2.37 -7.22
C VAL A 90 -3.11 1.58 -8.12
N ILE A 91 -4.26 1.21 -7.57
CA ILE A 91 -5.35 0.61 -8.32
C ILE A 91 -6.63 1.40 -8.08
N HIS A 92 -7.41 1.65 -9.13
CA HIS A 92 -8.74 2.23 -9.01
C HIS A 92 -9.76 1.12 -8.76
N LEU A 93 -10.39 1.13 -7.59
CA LEU A 93 -11.39 0.16 -7.16
C LEU A 93 -12.56 0.89 -6.53
N ARG A 94 -13.80 0.49 -6.88
CA ARG A 94 -15.03 1.00 -6.23
C ARG A 94 -15.08 2.54 -6.15
N GLY A 95 -14.63 3.23 -7.19
CA GLY A 95 -14.66 4.70 -7.28
C GLY A 95 -13.59 5.43 -6.47
N ARG A 96 -12.52 4.76 -6.03
CA ARG A 96 -11.38 5.40 -5.34
C ARG A 96 -10.05 4.78 -5.71
N TRP A 97 -8.99 5.55 -5.57
CA TRP A 97 -7.62 5.05 -5.70
C TRP A 97 -7.13 4.45 -4.38
N VAL A 98 -6.53 3.27 -4.46
CA VAL A 98 -5.95 2.53 -3.35
C VAL A 98 -4.47 2.30 -3.63
N ALA A 99 -3.61 2.60 -2.67
CA ALA A 99 -2.18 2.29 -2.78
C ALA A 99 -1.95 0.79 -2.56
N MET A 100 -1.34 0.14 -3.54
CA MET A 100 -0.92 -1.26 -3.50
C MET A 100 0.52 -1.40 -2.97
N ASP A 101 1.35 -0.39 -3.23
CA ASP A 101 2.70 -0.27 -2.72
C ASP A 101 3.16 1.19 -2.77
N GLY A 102 4.05 1.59 -1.84
CA GLY A 102 4.66 2.93 -1.82
C GLY A 102 4.06 3.93 -0.84
N LEU A 103 3.34 3.48 0.20
CA LEU A 103 2.78 4.38 1.24
C LEU A 103 3.81 5.31 1.90
N HIS A 104 5.08 4.91 2.02
CA HIS A 104 6.16 5.78 2.52
C HIS A 104 6.41 6.98 1.60
N ARG A 105 6.31 6.79 0.28
CA ARG A 105 6.42 7.87 -0.72
C ARG A 105 5.21 8.80 -0.64
N LEU A 106 4.02 8.24 -0.45
CA LEU A 106 2.81 9.05 -0.21
C LEU A 106 2.96 9.90 1.06
N LEU A 107 3.43 9.30 2.16
CA LEU A 107 3.64 10.02 3.42
C LEU A 107 4.64 11.16 3.24
N LYS A 108 5.77 10.93 2.54
CA LYS A 108 6.74 11.97 2.22
C LYS A 108 6.15 13.09 1.36
N ALA A 109 5.45 12.74 0.29
CA ALA A 109 4.83 13.72 -0.60
C ALA A 109 3.86 14.63 0.17
N TRP A 110 3.06 14.04 1.06
CA TRP A 110 2.16 14.79 1.94
C TRP A 110 2.90 15.68 2.95
N MET A 111 3.91 15.16 3.65
CA MET A 111 4.72 15.94 4.61
C MET A 111 5.43 17.13 3.96
N CYS A 112 5.86 16.99 2.71
CA CYS A 112 6.52 18.03 1.94
C CYS A 112 5.55 18.91 1.13
N ALA A 113 4.23 18.78 1.34
CA ALA A 113 3.19 19.54 0.65
C ALA A 113 3.28 19.49 -0.89
N HIS A 114 3.66 18.34 -1.46
CA HIS A 114 3.58 18.13 -2.90
C HIS A 114 2.12 18.08 -3.35
N GLU A 115 1.78 18.81 -4.41
CA GLU A 115 0.46 18.73 -5.02
C GLU A 115 0.25 17.40 -5.75
N THR A 116 1.32 16.87 -6.36
CA THR A 116 1.27 15.66 -7.18
C THR A 116 2.39 14.67 -6.86
N ILE A 117 2.11 13.39 -7.08
CA ILE A 117 3.07 12.27 -7.02
C ILE A 117 2.98 11.44 -8.30
N LEU A 118 4.09 10.84 -8.75
CA LEU A 118 4.05 9.89 -9.86
C LEU A 118 3.34 8.61 -9.41
N ALA A 119 2.31 8.19 -10.16
CA ALA A 119 1.53 7.00 -9.85
C ALA A 119 1.52 6.05 -11.06
N LYS A 120 1.94 4.79 -10.84
CA LYS A 120 1.69 3.68 -11.75
C LYS A 120 0.26 3.20 -11.53
N GLN A 121 -0.61 3.41 -12.52
CA GLN A 121 -2.05 3.25 -12.37
C GLN A 121 -2.55 1.91 -12.93
N ALA A 122 -3.18 1.13 -12.07
CA ALA A 122 -3.94 -0.05 -12.43
C ALA A 122 -5.46 0.22 -12.35
N HIS A 123 -6.22 -0.53 -13.14
CA HIS A 123 -7.68 -0.62 -13.05
C HIS A 123 -8.05 -2.09 -12.82
N GLU A 124 -9.32 -2.36 -12.53
CA GLU A 124 -9.82 -3.73 -12.28
C GLU A 124 -9.43 -4.73 -13.37
N GLN A 125 -9.46 -4.30 -14.64
CA GLN A 125 -9.04 -5.13 -15.79
C GLN A 125 -7.54 -5.53 -15.77
N HIS A 126 -6.70 -4.81 -15.04
CA HIS A 126 -5.26 -5.08 -14.92
C HIS A 126 -4.93 -6.06 -13.78
N ILE A 127 -5.89 -6.40 -12.91
CA ILE A 127 -5.69 -7.33 -11.78
C ILE A 127 -4.99 -8.63 -12.19
N PRO A 128 -5.36 -9.29 -13.33
CA PRO A 128 -4.70 -10.54 -13.74
C PRO A 128 -3.19 -10.44 -13.97
N LEU A 129 -2.64 -9.22 -14.17
CA LEU A 129 -1.21 -9.01 -14.42
C LEU A 129 -0.36 -9.19 -13.16
N PHE A 130 -0.95 -9.01 -11.98
CA PHE A 130 -0.23 -9.02 -10.70
C PHE A 130 -0.95 -9.80 -9.60
N SER A 131 -2.16 -10.31 -9.85
CA SER A 131 -2.87 -11.16 -8.89
C SER A 131 -2.14 -12.47 -8.70
N ARG A 132 -1.95 -12.89 -7.45
CA ARG A 132 -1.57 -14.27 -7.17
C ARG A 132 -2.73 -15.17 -7.55
N LYS A 133 -2.48 -16.13 -8.43
CA LYS A 133 -3.42 -17.25 -8.60
C LYS A 133 -3.51 -17.99 -7.26
N PRO A 134 -4.69 -18.48 -6.87
CA PRO A 134 -4.77 -19.44 -5.77
C PRO A 134 -3.78 -20.56 -6.08
N THR A 135 -2.76 -20.73 -5.24
CA THR A 135 -1.92 -21.92 -5.32
C THR A 135 -2.81 -23.13 -5.09
N ASP A 136 -2.82 -24.03 -6.07
CA ASP A 136 -3.40 -25.35 -5.91
C ASP A 136 -2.81 -25.99 -4.64
N PRO A 137 -3.61 -26.36 -3.63
CA PRO A 137 -3.12 -26.98 -2.39
C PRO A 137 -2.47 -28.35 -2.62
N SER A 138 -2.44 -28.87 -3.86
CA SER A 138 -1.91 -30.19 -4.23
C SER A 138 -0.39 -30.33 -4.24
N ASN A 139 0.40 -29.29 -3.92
CA ASN A 139 1.87 -29.39 -3.99
C ASN A 139 2.52 -28.96 -2.66
N HIS A 140 2.60 -29.89 -1.73
CA HIS A 140 3.63 -29.93 -0.69
C HIS A 140 4.49 -31.18 -0.95
N PRO A 141 5.83 -31.08 -1.02
CA PRO A 141 6.71 -32.24 -0.98
C PRO A 141 6.68 -32.93 0.38
#